data_AF-A0A8C5PI28-F1
#
_entry.id   AF-A0A8C5PI28-F1
#
_cell.length_a   1.000
_cell.length_b   1.000
_cell.length_c   1.000
_cell.angle_alpha   90.00
_cell.angle_beta   90.00
_cell.angle_gamma   90.00
#
_symmetry.space_group_name_H-M   'P 1'
#
loop_
_entity.id
_entity.type
_entity.pdbx_description
1 polymer ?
#
loop_
_entity_poly.entity_id
_entity_poly.type
_entity_poly.pdbx_seq_one_letter_code
_entity_poly.pdbx_strand_id
1 'polypeptide(L)'
;MNFLHLLSSEAVQHIIIHCLNMPVWGQESSDNLSHNAVRFKTWNGQIFEYGGQFRPEVAVDDCMLQDGRWHQTIFTFRSQDPTQLPIVSVLNLPPSSPGKSLHLEVGIVCFL
;
A
#
# COMPACT_ATOMS: atom_id res chain seq x y z
N MET A 1 -1.62 15.17 14.75
CA MET A 1 -1.69 13.75 15.19
C MET A 1 -1.11 13.52 16.59
N ASN A 2 -0.33 14.44 17.18
CA ASN A 2 0.41 14.17 18.43
C ASN A 2 -0.40 13.59 19.61
N PHE A 3 -1.61 14.06 19.89
CA PHE A 3 -2.38 13.51 21.02
C PHE A 3 -2.86 12.08 20.77
N LEU A 4 -3.33 11.75 19.55
CA LEU A 4 -3.72 10.38 19.21
C LEU A 4 -2.52 9.44 19.24
N HIS A 5 -1.36 9.89 18.77
CA HIS A 5 -0.12 9.12 18.86
C HIS A 5 0.31 8.82 20.30
N LEU A 6 0.07 9.75 21.25
CA LEU A 6 0.45 9.58 22.66
C LEU A 6 -0.55 8.75 23.47
N LEU A 7 -1.83 8.76 23.09
CA LEU A 7 -2.92 8.16 23.85
C LEU A 7 -3.34 6.77 23.34
N SER A 8 -2.69 6.29 22.30
CA SER A 8 -3.02 5.01 21.65
C SER A 8 -1.85 4.05 21.76
N SER A 9 -2.14 2.76 21.67
CA SER A 9 -1.17 1.66 21.70
C SER A 9 -0.98 1.02 20.33
N GLU A 10 -1.95 1.20 19.43
CA GLU A 10 -1.92 0.64 18.09
C GLU A 10 -2.52 1.62 17.08
N ALA A 11 -2.07 1.52 15.84
CA ALA A 11 -2.70 2.18 14.71
C ALA A 11 -2.88 1.20 13.54
N VAL A 12 -4.00 1.35 12.84
CA VAL A 12 -4.34 0.57 11.64
C VAL A 12 -4.81 1.50 10.53
N GLN A 13 -4.37 1.26 9.31
CA GLN A 13 -4.87 1.94 8.12
C GLN A 13 -4.97 0.96 6.95
N HIS A 14 -5.96 1.15 6.09
CA HIS A 14 -6.11 0.40 4.85
C HIS A 14 -5.91 1.31 3.64
N ILE A 15 -5.25 0.80 2.60
CA ILE A 15 -5.21 1.42 1.28
C ILE A 15 -5.55 0.37 0.24
N ILE A 16 -6.48 0.69 -0.64
CA ILE A 16 -6.90 -0.19 -1.73
C ILE A 16 -6.46 0.46 -3.04
N ILE A 17 -5.76 -0.32 -3.86
CA ILE A 17 -5.41 0.08 -5.21
C ILE A 17 -6.28 -0.72 -6.17
N HIS A 18 -7.20 -0.03 -6.84
CA HIS A 18 -7.99 -0.58 -7.94
C HIS A 18 -7.18 -0.42 -9.23
N CYS A 19 -7.07 -1.47 -10.01
CA CYS A 19 -6.17 -1.56 -11.16
C CYS A 19 -6.87 -2.19 -12.36
N LEU A 20 -6.53 -1.73 -13.55
CA LEU A 20 -6.92 -2.31 -14.82
C LEU A 20 -5.65 -2.64 -15.59
N ASN A 21 -5.36 -3.92 -15.79
CA ASN A 21 -4.18 -4.43 -16.52
C ASN A 21 -2.83 -3.88 -16.01
N MET A 22 -2.71 -3.63 -14.70
CA MET A 22 -1.50 -3.08 -14.09
C MET A 22 -1.17 -3.77 -12.77
N PRO A 23 -0.05 -4.50 -12.68
CA PRO A 23 0.43 -5.04 -11.42
C PRO A 23 1.00 -3.91 -10.56
N VAL A 24 0.77 -3.98 -9.25
CA VAL A 24 1.17 -2.92 -8.32
C VAL A 24 2.06 -3.42 -7.18
N TRP A 25 1.96 -4.69 -6.80
CA TRP A 25 2.74 -5.27 -5.70
C TRP A 25 3.70 -6.36 -6.19
N GLY A 26 3.19 -7.55 -6.55
CA GLY A 26 4.00 -8.58 -7.21
C GLY A 26 4.03 -9.94 -6.52
N GLN A 27 4.53 -10.94 -7.24
CA GLN A 27 4.80 -12.31 -6.76
C GLN A 27 6.31 -12.49 -6.51
N GLU A 28 6.68 -13.32 -5.53
CA GLU A 28 8.06 -13.65 -5.12
C GLU A 28 8.99 -14.19 -6.21
N SER A 29 8.48 -14.47 -7.41
CA SER A 29 9.18 -15.27 -8.44
C SER A 29 9.92 -14.46 -9.52
N SER A 30 9.82 -13.12 -9.55
CA SER A 30 10.58 -12.32 -10.53
C SER A 30 11.31 -11.15 -9.89
N ASP A 31 12.64 -11.21 -9.92
CA ASP A 31 13.59 -10.22 -9.38
C ASP A 31 13.26 -8.77 -9.81
N ASN A 32 12.75 -8.61 -11.03
CA ASN A 32 12.45 -7.29 -11.63
C ASN A 32 11.16 -6.62 -11.11
N LEU A 33 10.22 -7.34 -10.52
CA LEU A 33 8.97 -6.73 -10.00
C LEU A 33 9.19 -6.00 -8.67
N SER A 34 10.15 -6.46 -7.86
CA SER A 34 10.44 -5.90 -6.53
C SER A 34 10.77 -4.39 -6.56
N HIS A 35 11.53 -3.94 -7.55
CA HIS A 35 11.94 -2.54 -7.68
C HIS A 35 10.78 -1.59 -8.06
N ASN A 36 9.78 -2.13 -8.77
CA ASN A 36 8.65 -1.37 -9.30
C ASN A 36 7.39 -1.48 -8.44
N ALA A 37 7.42 -2.30 -7.39
CA ALA A 37 6.32 -2.39 -6.44
C ALA A 37 6.03 -1.02 -5.82
N VAL A 38 4.74 -0.76 -5.58
CA VAL A 38 4.30 0.44 -4.86
C VAL A 38 4.92 0.47 -3.47
N ARG A 39 5.25 1.67 -3.00
CA ARG A 39 5.79 1.89 -1.66
C ARG A 39 4.96 2.92 -0.92
N PHE A 40 4.88 2.80 0.39
CA PHE A 40 4.02 3.66 1.20
C PHE A 40 4.85 4.38 2.24
N LYS A 41 4.90 5.70 2.14
CA LYS A 41 5.61 6.56 3.09
C LYS A 41 4.67 6.96 4.20
N THR A 42 5.12 6.77 5.43
CA THR A 42 4.43 7.14 6.66
C THR A 42 4.67 8.60 7.05
N TRP A 43 3.89 9.07 8.01
CA TRP A 43 4.06 10.38 8.64
C TRP A 43 5.46 10.63 9.20
N ASN A 44 6.09 9.62 9.83
CA ASN A 44 7.44 9.75 10.40
C ASN A 44 8.56 9.54 9.37
N GLY A 45 8.23 9.35 8.09
CA GLY A 45 9.18 9.20 6.99
C GLY A 45 9.64 7.77 6.70
N GLN A 46 9.19 6.80 7.50
CA GLN A 46 9.39 5.37 7.25
C GLN A 46 8.69 4.92 5.96
N ILE A 47 9.23 3.88 5.32
CA ILE A 47 8.70 3.36 4.06
C ILE A 47 8.34 1.89 4.25
N PHE A 48 7.10 1.56 3.93
CA PHE A 48 6.63 0.20 3.74
C PHE A 48 6.83 -0.20 2.27
N GLU A 49 7.56 -1.29 2.02
CA GLU A 49 7.93 -1.70 0.66
C GLU A 49 8.08 -3.22 0.53
N TYR A 50 8.01 -3.71 -0.71
CA TYR A 50 8.20 -5.12 -1.01
C TYR A 50 9.61 -5.56 -0.64
N GLY A 51 9.77 -6.69 0.05
CA GLY A 51 11.09 -7.19 0.44
C GLY A 51 11.77 -6.44 1.59
N GLY A 52 11.29 -5.24 1.97
CA GLY A 52 11.86 -4.41 3.03
C GLY A 52 11.63 -4.95 4.45
N GLN A 53 12.23 -4.28 5.44
CA GLN A 53 12.01 -4.58 6.87
C GLN A 53 10.56 -4.30 7.28
N PHE A 54 9.98 -3.22 6.77
CA PHE A 54 8.59 -2.85 6.98
C PHE A 54 7.78 -3.23 5.76
N ARG A 55 6.84 -4.16 5.94
CA ARG A 55 5.96 -4.65 4.86
C ARG A 55 4.51 -4.50 5.28
N PRO A 56 3.62 -4.07 4.37
CA PRO A 56 2.19 -4.12 4.64
C PRO A 56 1.72 -5.57 4.64
N GLU A 57 0.65 -5.84 5.36
CA GLU A 57 -0.13 -7.05 5.16
C GLU A 57 -0.91 -6.90 3.84
N VAL A 58 -0.80 -7.88 2.95
CA VAL A 58 -1.49 -7.88 1.66
C VAL A 58 -2.51 -9.01 1.68
N ALA A 59 -3.78 -8.65 1.89
CA ALA A 59 -4.87 -9.63 2.02
C ALA A 59 -5.32 -10.18 0.66
N VAL A 60 -5.26 -9.34 -0.37
CA VAL A 60 -5.66 -9.65 -1.76
C VAL A 60 -4.69 -8.92 -2.68
N ASP A 61 -4.19 -9.60 -3.73
CA ASP A 61 -3.38 -9.01 -4.80
C ASP A 61 -3.83 -9.52 -6.19
N ASP A 62 -5.02 -9.12 -6.62
CA ASP A 62 -5.59 -9.53 -7.90
C ASP A 62 -5.10 -8.66 -9.07
N CYS A 63 -4.36 -7.57 -8.78
CA CYS A 63 -3.79 -6.70 -9.81
C CYS A 63 -2.75 -7.37 -10.72
N MET A 64 -2.31 -8.57 -10.35
CA MET A 64 -1.49 -9.42 -11.20
C MET A 64 -2.26 -9.94 -12.43
N LEU A 65 -3.59 -9.97 -12.37
CA LEU A 65 -4.45 -10.39 -13.47
C LEU A 65 -4.59 -9.24 -14.49
N GLN A 66 -4.20 -9.50 -15.73
CA GLN A 66 -4.26 -8.56 -16.85
C GLN A 66 -5.26 -9.05 -17.91
N ASP A 67 -6.49 -9.33 -17.48
CA ASP A 67 -7.57 -9.93 -18.28
C ASP A 67 -8.54 -8.89 -18.86
N GLY A 68 -8.20 -7.60 -18.78
CA GLY A 68 -9.07 -6.51 -19.23
C GLY A 68 -10.17 -6.12 -18.25
N ARG A 69 -10.16 -6.65 -17.02
CA ARG A 69 -11.12 -6.30 -15.96
C ARG A 69 -10.45 -5.50 -14.86
N TRP A 70 -11.29 -4.82 -14.07
CA TRP A 70 -10.85 -4.16 -12.85
C TRP A 70 -10.63 -5.18 -11.76
N HIS A 71 -9.47 -5.07 -11.12
CA HIS A 71 -9.06 -5.86 -9.96
C HIS A 71 -8.59 -4.92 -8.86
N GLN A 72 -8.20 -5.49 -7.71
CA GLN A 72 -7.71 -4.71 -6.59
C GLN A 72 -6.60 -5.41 -5.82
N THR A 73 -5.74 -4.61 -5.20
CA THR A 73 -4.81 -5.03 -4.16
C THR A 73 -5.13 -4.29 -2.87
N ILE A 74 -5.32 -5.03 -1.78
CA ILE A 74 -5.71 -4.47 -0.47
C ILE A 74 -4.51 -4.54 0.47
N PHE A 75 -4.02 -3.35 0.84
CA PHE A 75 -2.92 -3.18 1.79
C PHE A 75 -3.47 -2.81 3.16
N THR A 76 -3.02 -3.54 4.18
CA THR A 76 -3.30 -3.25 5.59
C THR A 76 -1.99 -2.90 6.29
N PHE A 77 -1.94 -1.71 6.88
CA PHE A 77 -0.82 -1.25 7.69
C PHE A 77 -1.24 -1.33 9.15
N ARG A 78 -0.60 -2.20 9.92
CA ARG A 78 -0.82 -2.37 11.35
C ARG A 78 0.49 -2.10 12.08
N SER A 79 0.45 -1.27 13.13
CA SER A 79 1.64 -1.00 13.94
C SER A 79 1.30 -0.79 15.41
N GLN A 80 2.11 -1.37 16.29
CA GLN A 80 2.13 -1.09 17.74
C GLN A 80 2.89 0.19 18.09
N ASP A 81 3.48 0.87 17.10
CA ASP A 81 3.99 2.24 17.22
C ASP A 81 3.06 3.17 16.45
N PRO A 82 2.12 3.86 17.13
CA PRO A 82 1.16 4.75 16.50
C PRO A 82 1.81 5.87 15.68
N THR A 83 3.05 6.26 15.97
CA THR A 83 3.75 7.34 15.26
C THR A 83 4.10 6.97 13.82
N GLN A 84 4.06 5.67 13.48
CA GLN A 84 4.29 5.16 12.13
C GLN A 84 3.09 5.33 11.19
N LEU A 85 1.93 5.76 11.67
CA LEU A 85 0.76 6.04 10.84
C LEU A 85 0.29 7.48 11.03
N PRO A 86 -0.38 8.09 10.04
CA PRO A 86 -0.88 7.51 8.79
C PRO A 86 0.18 7.37 7.69
N ILE A 87 -0.19 6.69 6.62
CA ILE A 87 0.43 6.81 5.30
C ILE A 87 0.14 8.21 4.74
N VAL A 88 1.19 8.91 4.31
CA VAL A 88 1.11 10.28 3.77
C VAL A 88 1.44 10.36 2.29
N SER A 89 2.05 9.32 1.71
CA SER A 89 2.36 9.27 0.29
C SER A 89 2.45 7.84 -0.23
N VAL A 90 1.98 7.63 -1.46
CA VAL A 90 2.18 6.40 -2.22
C VAL A 90 3.19 6.70 -3.33
N LEU A 91 4.27 5.93 -3.35
CA LEU A 91 5.40 6.08 -4.27
C LEU A 91 5.38 4.92 -5.27
N ASN A 92 6.06 5.11 -6.40
CA ASN A 92 6.17 4.11 -7.48
C ASN A 92 4.82 3.63 -8.03
N LEU A 93 3.81 4.50 -8.04
CA LEU A 93 2.56 4.21 -8.74
C LEU A 93 2.83 4.11 -10.25
N PRO A 94 2.44 3.01 -10.92
CA PRO A 94 2.64 2.88 -12.36
C PRO A 94 1.83 3.93 -13.12
N PRO A 95 2.40 4.52 -14.19
CA PRO A 95 1.71 5.55 -14.97
C PRO A 95 0.52 4.96 -15.73
N SER A 96 -0.59 5.69 -15.77
CA SER A 96 -1.76 5.32 -16.57
C SER A 96 -1.48 5.47 -18.08
N SER A 97 -2.04 4.58 -18.89
CA SER A 97 -1.96 4.59 -20.37
C SER A 97 -3.23 3.97 -20.96
N PRO A 98 -3.50 4.08 -22.28
CA PRO A 98 -4.70 3.48 -22.86
C PRO A 98 -4.81 1.97 -22.53
N GLY A 99 -5.94 1.56 -21.93
CA GLY A 99 -6.15 0.18 -21.47
C GLY A 99 -5.48 -0.19 -20.14
N LYS A 100 -4.81 0.76 -19.49
CA LYS A 100 -4.14 0.63 -18.20
C LYS A 100 -4.51 1.80 -17.28
N SER A 101 -5.28 1.53 -16.23
CA SER A 101 -5.76 2.58 -15.33
C SER A 101 -5.65 2.18 -13.87
N LEU A 102 -5.55 3.18 -13.00
CA LEU A 102 -5.41 3.00 -11.56
C LEU A 102 -6.34 3.96 -10.84
N HIS A 103 -6.96 3.48 -9.77
CA HIS A 103 -7.73 4.29 -8.84
C HIS A 103 -7.31 3.95 -7.41
N LEU A 104 -6.98 4.98 -6.64
CA LEU A 104 -6.49 4.85 -5.28
C LEU A 104 -7.61 5.18 -4.29
N GLU A 105 -7.89 4.25 -3.39
CA GLU A 105 -8.81 4.44 -2.27
C GLU A 105 -8.00 4.43 -0.97
N VAL A 106 -7.97 5.57 -0.29
CA VAL A 106 -7.21 5.77 0.96
C VAL A 106 -8.17 5.68 2.13
N GLY A 107 -8.08 4.60 2.90
CA GLY A 107 -8.85 4.41 4.11
C GLY A 107 -8.41 5.35 5.24
N ILE A 108 -9.33 5.61 6.16
CA ILE A 108 -9.03 6.35 7.39
C ILE A 108 -7.99 5.60 8.24
N VAL A 109 -7.20 6.34 9.00
CA VAL A 109 -6.35 5.76 10.05
C VAL A 109 -7.17 5.62 11.33
N CYS A 110 -7.14 4.43 11.92
CA CYS A 110 -7.77 4.09 13.18
C CYS A 110 -6.68 3.99 14.25
N PHE A 111 -6.91 4.60 15.41
CA PHE A 111 -6.04 4.53 16.58
C PHE A 111 -6.78 3.85 17.72
N LEU A 112 -6.11 2.91 18.42
CA LEU A 112 -6.68 2.08 19.48
C LEU A 112 -5.91 2.22 20.80
#